data_AF-A0A1M5MFZ5-F1
#
_entry.id   AF-A0A1M5MFZ5-F1
#
_cell.length_a   1.000
_cell.length_b   1.000
_cell.length_c   1.000
_cell.angle_alpha   90.00
_cell.angle_beta   90.00
_cell.angle_gamma   90.00
#
_symmetry.space_group_name_H-M   'P 1'
#
loop_
_entity.id
_entity.type
_entity.pdbx_description
1 polymer ?
#
loop_
_entity_poly.entity_id
_entity_poly.type
_entity_poly.pdbx_seq_one_letter_code
_entity_poly.pdbx_strand_id
1 'polypeptide(L)'
;MKKIREMTGESVNLGIRYEDEVIIVNTINGEFYQLQTTLLPVSPLYCSGIGKLFLSECDDKYLEYYFSELPARTINTITDFLTFKEHQRKIINSGISIDNEEYEYGLSCYAVPIYNKKRN
;
A
#
# COMPACT_ATOMS: atom_id res chain seq x y z
N MET A 1 6.46 6.02 14.44
CA MET A 1 7.32 6.06 13.24
C MET A 1 8.80 5.97 13.58
N LYS A 2 9.44 6.93 14.28
CA LYS A 2 10.89 6.88 14.62
C LYS A 2 11.35 5.54 15.23
N LYS A 3 10.63 5.08 16.27
CA LYS A 3 10.89 3.79 16.93
C LYS A 3 10.83 2.59 15.96
N ILE A 4 9.93 2.62 14.97
CA ILE A 4 9.81 1.53 13.98
C ILE A 4 11.05 1.54 13.08
N ARG A 5 11.46 2.72 12.59
CA ARG A 5 12.67 2.89 11.79
C ARG A 5 13.92 2.43 12.55
N GLU A 6 14.04 2.78 13.83
CA GLU A 6 15.16 2.36 14.68
C GLU A 6 15.21 0.85 14.91
N MET A 7 14.04 0.19 15.01
CA MET A 7 13.95 -1.25 15.22
C MET A 7 14.19 -2.07 13.95
N THR A 8 13.87 -1.52 12.78
CA THR A 8 13.86 -2.27 11.51
C THR A 8 14.99 -1.87 10.56
N GLY A 9 15.54 -0.66 10.71
CA GLY A 9 16.41 -0.07 9.70
C GLY A 9 15.67 0.45 8.46
N GLU A 10 14.37 0.17 8.33
CA GLU A 10 13.61 0.44 7.11
C GLU A 10 12.99 1.85 7.07
N SER A 11 12.70 2.31 5.85
CA SER A 11 11.97 3.55 5.64
C SER A 11 10.52 3.42 6.08
N VAL A 12 10.02 4.40 6.83
CA VAL A 12 8.65 4.39 7.35
C VAL A 12 7.87 5.54 6.74
N ASN A 13 6.85 5.20 5.95
CA ASN A 13 5.97 6.15 5.29
C ASN A 13 4.62 6.27 6.03
N LEU A 14 4.10 7.49 6.11
CA LEU A 14 2.74 7.79 6.52
C LEU A 14 2.02 8.38 5.31
N GLY A 15 0.99 7.69 4.86
CA GLY A 15 0.18 8.09 3.72
C GLY A 15 -1.27 8.36 4.09
N ILE A 16 -1.90 9.21 3.30
CA ILE A 16 -3.36 9.41 3.30
C ILE A 16 -3.90 9.01 1.93
N ARG A 17 -5.19 8.68 1.87
CA ARG A 17 -5.90 8.53 0.61
C ARG A 17 -6.31 9.91 0.11
N TYR A 18 -6.08 10.16 -1.16
CA TYR A 18 -6.69 11.26 -1.90
C TYR A 18 -7.20 10.71 -3.22
N GLU A 19 -8.51 10.73 -3.41
CA GLU A 19 -9.17 10.06 -4.55
C GLU A 19 -8.72 8.59 -4.68
N ASP A 20 -8.11 8.25 -5.83
CA ASP A 20 -7.68 6.92 -6.23
C ASP A 20 -6.15 6.73 -6.09
N GLU A 21 -5.54 7.55 -5.23
CA GLU A 21 -4.10 7.55 -4.95
C GLU A 21 -3.80 7.61 -3.44
N VAL A 22 -2.61 7.14 -3.09
CA VAL A 22 -1.97 7.40 -1.80
C VAL A 22 -1.06 8.61 -1.96
N ILE A 23 -1.19 9.59 -1.06
CA ILE A 23 -0.24 10.69 -0.91
C ILE A 23 0.56 10.47 0.38
N ILE A 24 1.89 10.44 0.26
CA ILE A 24 2.80 10.35 1.41
C ILE A 24 2.94 11.72 2.05
N VAL A 25 2.48 11.84 3.29
CA VAL A 25 2.51 13.10 4.07
C VAL A 25 3.71 13.19 5.01
N ASN A 26 4.32 12.05 5.35
CA ASN A 26 5.55 12.01 6.13
C ASN A 26 6.37 10.76 5.82
N THR A 27 7.68 10.93 5.71
CA THR A 27 8.63 9.84 5.55
C THR A 27 9.74 9.99 6.58
N ILE A 28 10.07 8.88 7.25
CA ILE A 28 11.30 8.76 8.02
C ILE A 28 12.20 7.80 7.27
N ASN A 29 13.28 8.32 6.71
CA ASN A 29 14.23 7.53 5.93
C ASN A 29 14.93 6.47 6.80
N GLY A 30 14.95 5.25 6.29
CA GLY A 30 15.71 4.13 6.83
C GLY A 30 17.21 4.26 6.55
N GLU A 31 17.89 3.12 6.54
CA GLU A 31 19.22 2.99 5.97
C GLU A 31 19.12 3.14 4.45
N PHE A 32 20.03 3.91 3.87
CA PHE A 32 20.02 4.21 2.44
C PHE A 32 21.10 3.38 1.74
N TYR A 33 20.68 2.59 0.75
CA TYR A 33 21.61 1.81 -0.08
C TYR A 33 21.87 2.54 -1.39
N GLN A 34 23.08 2.39 -1.96
CA GLN A 34 23.53 3.10 -3.16
C GLN A 34 22.65 2.88 -4.41
N LEU A 35 21.86 1.80 -4.43
CA LEU A 35 21.00 1.40 -5.55
C LEU A 35 19.51 1.69 -5.30
N GLN A 36 19.17 2.45 -4.25
CA GLN A 36 17.78 2.74 -3.93
C GLN A 36 17.26 3.93 -4.75
N THR A 37 16.23 3.70 -5.57
CA THR A 37 15.52 4.77 -6.30
C THR A 37 14.68 5.59 -5.34
N THR A 38 14.69 6.93 -5.49
CA THR A 38 13.75 7.80 -4.79
C THR A 38 12.36 7.62 -5.37
N LEU A 39 11.45 7.01 -4.61
CA LEU A 39 10.05 6.88 -5.00
C LEU A 39 9.35 8.24 -4.97
N LEU A 40 8.41 8.43 -5.90
CA LEU A 40 7.50 9.57 -5.84
C LEU A 40 6.64 9.48 -4.57
N PRO A 41 6.29 10.62 -3.94
CA PRO A 41 5.44 10.64 -2.75
C PRO A 41 3.95 10.37 -3.07
N VAL A 42 3.67 9.80 -4.24
CA VAL A 42 2.32 9.46 -4.72
C VAL A 42 2.37 8.08 -5.35
N SER A 43 1.35 7.26 -5.09
CA SER A 43 1.22 5.93 -5.69
C SER A 43 -0.24 5.54 -5.90
N PRO A 44 -0.58 4.73 -6.92
CA PRO A 44 -1.92 4.17 -7.05
C PRO A 44 -2.30 3.26 -5.87
N LEU A 45 -3.60 3.06 -5.65
CA LEU A 45 -4.05 2.24 -4.52
C LEU A 45 -3.76 0.73 -4.71
N TYR A 46 -3.92 0.17 -5.91
CA TYR A 46 -3.85 -1.29 -6.12
C TYR A 46 -2.46 -1.90 -5.89
N CYS A 47 -1.39 -1.13 -6.09
CA CYS A 47 -0.02 -1.66 -6.13
C CYS A 47 0.86 -1.15 -4.99
N SER A 48 0.29 -0.59 -3.92
CA SER A 48 1.05 -0.16 -2.74
C SER A 48 0.47 -0.75 -1.47
N GLY A 49 1.33 -1.02 -0.47
CA GLY A 49 0.88 -1.57 0.81
C GLY A 49 -0.18 -0.69 1.49
N ILE A 50 0.04 0.63 1.52
CA ILE A 50 -0.90 1.61 2.08
C ILE A 50 -2.19 1.68 1.22
N GLY A 51 -2.05 1.69 -0.10
CA GLY A 51 -3.18 1.79 -1.02
C GLY A 51 -4.16 0.64 -0.87
N LYS A 52 -3.63 -0.58 -0.74
CA LYS A 52 -4.44 -1.78 -0.54
C LYS A 52 -5.17 -1.80 0.80
N LEU A 53 -4.68 -1.10 1.83
CA LEU A 53 -5.47 -0.89 3.06
C LEU A 53 -6.73 -0.07 2.74
N PHE A 54 -6.59 1.02 2.01
CA PHE A 54 -7.74 1.84 1.65
C PHE A 54 -8.74 1.10 0.76
N LEU A 55 -8.26 0.31 -0.20
CA LEU A 55 -9.12 -0.55 -1.01
C LEU A 55 -9.77 -1.66 -0.18
N SER A 56 -9.11 -2.15 0.87
CA SER A 56 -9.68 -3.20 1.72
C SER A 56 -10.94 -2.76 2.48
N GLU A 57 -11.10 -1.45 2.70
CA GLU A 57 -12.27 -0.83 3.35
C GLU A 57 -13.37 -0.43 2.34
N CYS A 58 -13.13 -0.59 1.03
CA CYS A 58 -14.12 -0.29 0.00
C CYS A 58 -15.13 -1.44 -0.19
N ASP A 59 -16.34 -1.08 -0.64
CA ASP A 59 -17.36 -2.03 -1.05
C ASP A 59 -17.06 -2.70 -2.41
N ASP A 60 -17.76 -3.79 -2.68
CA ASP A 60 -17.56 -4.59 -3.89
C ASP A 60 -17.86 -3.79 -5.15
N LYS A 61 -18.84 -2.87 -5.09
CA LYS A 61 -19.22 -2.02 -6.23
C LYS A 61 -18.08 -1.08 -6.63
N TYR A 62 -17.45 -0.42 -5.67
CA TYR A 62 -16.31 0.44 -5.93
C TYR A 62 -15.11 -0.39 -6.42
N LEU A 63 -14.86 -1.55 -5.83
CA LEU A 63 -13.75 -2.41 -6.23
C LEU A 63 -13.91 -2.97 -7.65
N GLU A 64 -15.10 -3.40 -8.04
CA GLU A 64 -15.38 -3.84 -9.42
C GLU A 64 -15.10 -2.73 -10.43
N TYR A 65 -15.48 -1.49 -10.11
CA TYR A 65 -15.18 -0.32 -10.93
C TYR A 65 -13.67 -0.02 -10.95
N TYR A 66 -13.01 -0.02 -9.80
CA TYR A 66 -11.60 0.33 -9.67
C TYR A 66 -10.68 -0.63 -10.42
N PHE A 67 -11.00 -1.93 -10.42
CA PHE A 67 -10.23 -2.98 -11.07
C PHE A 67 -10.66 -3.26 -12.53
N SER A 68 -11.38 -2.33 -13.18
CA SER A 68 -11.84 -2.54 -14.56
C SER A 68 -10.71 -2.55 -15.60
N GLU A 69 -9.74 -1.65 -15.45
CA GLU A 69 -8.57 -1.56 -16.32
C GLU A 69 -7.40 -0.92 -15.56
N LEU A 70 -6.47 -1.77 -15.11
CA LEU A 70 -5.28 -1.33 -14.35
C LEU A 70 -4.01 -1.81 -15.06
N PRO A 71 -3.00 -0.93 -15.22
CA PRO A 71 -1.73 -1.34 -15.80
C PRO A 71 -0.95 -2.20 -14.80
N ALA A 72 -0.41 -3.33 -15.25
CA ALA A 72 0.54 -4.10 -14.45
C ALA A 72 1.90 -3.36 -14.44
N ARG A 73 2.48 -3.16 -13.25
CA ARG A 73 3.81 -2.54 -13.10
C ARG A 73 4.92 -3.60 -13.04
N THR A 74 4.58 -4.77 -12.51
CA THR A 74 5.42 -5.96 -12.39
C THR A 74 4.56 -7.20 -12.66
N ILE A 75 5.16 -8.40 -12.65
CA ILE A 75 4.39 -9.65 -12.77
C ILE A 75 3.51 -9.91 -11.54
N ASN A 76 3.89 -9.35 -10.38
CA ASN A 76 3.19 -9.58 -9.12
C ASN A 76 2.02 -8.61 -8.94
N THR A 77 1.95 -7.54 -9.73
CA THR A 77 0.91 -6.53 -9.63
C THR A 77 -0.48 -7.15 -9.78
N ILE A 78 -1.31 -7.02 -8.74
CA ILE A 78 -2.69 -7.49 -8.75
C ILE A 78 -3.54 -6.49 -9.53
N THR A 79 -4.03 -6.89 -10.71
CA THR A 79 -4.84 -6.03 -11.59
C THR A 79 -6.27 -6.53 -11.78
N ASP A 80 -6.62 -7.70 -11.25
CA ASP A 80 -7.97 -8.25 -11.36
C ASP A 80 -8.74 -8.22 -10.03
N PHE A 81 -10.05 -7.97 -10.16
CA PHE A 81 -10.96 -7.83 -9.04
C PHE A 81 -11.03 -9.08 -8.15
N LEU A 82 -11.12 -10.27 -8.73
CA LEU A 82 -11.33 -11.51 -7.98
C LEU A 82 -10.10 -11.87 -7.13
N THR A 83 -8.90 -11.75 -7.68
CA THR A 83 -7.64 -11.91 -6.94
C THR A 83 -7.53 -10.85 -5.85
N PHE A 84 -7.88 -9.59 -6.14
CA PHE A 84 -7.87 -8.56 -5.10
C PHE A 84 -8.87 -8.86 -3.97
N LYS A 85 -10.04 -9.42 -4.26
CA LYS A 85 -11.01 -9.83 -3.22
C LYS A 85 -10.45 -10.87 -2.25
N GLU A 86 -9.62 -11.80 -2.74
CA GLU A 86 -8.91 -12.73 -1.86
C GLU A 86 -7.89 -12.02 -0.98
N HIS A 87 -7.17 -11.04 -1.53
CA HIS A 87 -6.25 -10.20 -0.78
C HIS A 87 -6.96 -9.31 0.24
N GLN A 88 -8.09 -8.69 -0.12
CA GLN A 88 -8.93 -7.90 0.79
C GLN A 88 -9.31 -8.72 2.03
N ARG A 89 -9.74 -9.97 1.85
CA ARG A 89 -10.06 -10.87 2.99
C ARG A 89 -8.85 -11.12 3.88
N LYS A 90 -7.66 -11.32 3.31
CA LYS A 90 -6.41 -11.49 4.09
C LYS A 90 -6.05 -10.23 4.87
N ILE A 91 -6.24 -9.05 4.28
CA ILE A 91 -5.99 -7.76 4.92
C ILE A 91 -6.95 -7.55 6.10
N ILE A 92 -8.25 -7.75 5.88
CA ILE A 92 -9.28 -7.60 6.92
C ILE A 92 -9.02 -8.56 8.09
N ASN A 93 -8.65 -9.82 7.81
CA ASN A 93 -8.42 -10.82 8.84
C ASN A 93 -7.12 -10.60 9.63
N SER A 94 -6.05 -10.13 8.97
CA SER A 94 -4.74 -9.96 9.61
C SER A 94 -4.52 -8.56 10.18
N GLY A 95 -5.24 -7.56 9.68
CA GLY A 95 -4.99 -6.14 9.95
C GLY A 95 -3.72 -5.59 9.26
N ILE A 96 -3.11 -6.36 8.36
CA ILE A 96 -1.85 -6.03 7.69
C ILE A 96 -2.03 -6.15 6.18
N SER A 97 -1.60 -5.12 5.46
CA SER A 97 -1.45 -5.15 4.00
C SER A 97 0.01 -5.35 3.63
N ILE A 98 0.25 -6.19 2.64
CA ILE A 98 1.58 -6.54 2.15
C ILE A 98 1.61 -6.26 0.66
N ASP A 99 2.52 -5.42 0.23
CA ASP A 99 2.92 -5.26 -1.17
C ASP A 99 4.22 -6.05 -1.37
N ASN A 100 4.18 -7.06 -2.25
CA ASN A 100 5.29 -7.96 -2.51
C ASN A 100 5.79 -7.78 -3.94
N GLU A 101 6.52 -6.70 -4.17
CA GLU A 101 7.03 -6.29 -5.47
C GLU A 101 5.92 -6.00 -6.49
N GLU A 102 4.79 -5.46 -6.03
CA GLU A 102 3.65 -5.11 -6.90
C GLU A 102 3.80 -3.73 -7.51
N TYR A 103 4.45 -2.80 -6.79
CA TYR A 103 4.75 -1.46 -7.30
C TYR A 103 5.97 -1.44 -8.22
N GLU A 104 7.06 -2.08 -7.78
CA GLU A 104 8.38 -2.09 -8.42
C GLU A 104 9.15 -3.35 -7.97
N TYR A 105 9.97 -3.92 -8.87
CA TYR A 105 10.81 -5.08 -8.53
C TYR A 105 11.80 -4.74 -7.43
N GLY A 106 11.98 -5.67 -6.48
CA GLY A 106 12.84 -5.50 -5.32
C GLY A 106 12.26 -4.60 -4.22
N LEU A 107 11.04 -4.06 -4.39
CA LEU A 107 10.36 -3.26 -3.36
C LEU A 107 9.26 -4.07 -2.68
N SER A 108 9.35 -4.26 -1.36
CA SER A 108 8.29 -4.87 -0.57
C SER A 108 7.92 -3.98 0.61
N CYS A 109 6.62 -3.87 0.89
CA CYS A 109 6.10 -3.00 1.92
C CYS A 109 5.10 -3.74 2.83
N TYR A 110 5.15 -3.42 4.12
CA TYR A 110 4.12 -3.79 5.09
C TYR A 110 3.40 -2.53 5.56
N ALA A 111 2.08 -2.57 5.59
CA ALA A 111 1.26 -1.44 6.01
C ALA A 111 0.20 -1.87 7.02
N VAL A 112 -0.04 -1.00 8.00
CA VAL A 112 -1.11 -1.13 8.99
C VAL A 112 -1.96 0.14 9.02
N PRO A 113 -3.29 0.03 9.23
CA PRO A 113 -4.18 1.19 9.21
C PRO A 113 -4.04 2.02 10.49
N ILE A 114 -4.19 3.34 10.36
CA ILE A 114 -4.29 4.27 11.49
C ILE A 114 -5.70 4.87 11.48
N TYR A 115 -6.49 4.49 12.47
CA TYR A 115 -7.85 5.01 12.61
C TYR A 115 -7.86 6.25 13.50
N ASN A 116 -8.73 7.21 13.16
CA ASN A 116 -9.08 8.27 14.08
C ASN A 116 -9.82 7.67 15.31
N LYS A 117 -9.96 8.48 16.36
CA LYS A 117 -10.57 8.06 17.64
C LYS A 117 -12.03 7.57 17.51
N LYS A 118 -12.71 7.86 16.40
CA LYS A 118 -14.12 7.50 16.16
C LYS A 118 -14.30 6.23 15.32
N ARG A 119 -13.22 5.63 14.77
CA ARG A 119 -13.33 4.45 13.87
C ARG A 119 -14.45 4.61 12.82
N ASN A 120 -14.57 5.81 12.27
CA ASN A 120 -15.38 6.04 11.08
C ASN A 120 -14.50 5.84 9.87
#